data_AF-A0A7X6Z124-F1
#
_entry.id   AF-A0A7X6Z124-F1
#
_cell.length_a   1.000
_cell.length_b   1.000
_cell.length_c   1.000
_cell.angle_alpha   90.00
_cell.angle_beta   90.00
_cell.angle_gamma   90.00
#
_symmetry.space_group_name_H-M   'P 1'
#
loop_
_entity.id
_entity.type
_entity.pdbx_description
1 polymer ?
#
loop_
_entity_poly.entity_id
_entity_poly.type
_entity_poly.pdbx_seq_one_letter_code
_entity_poly.pdbx_strand_id
1 'polypeptide(L)'
;MEKEFFFSLPFFERALTLATIKHAGQVDKGGRPYIMHVIRVMQGVEDDDEKIIALLHDLIEDTDFTLDDLKEYEFLDEIIDGVSLLTRDPEAGYMKYIENLSNNKKARNVKLSDLKDNQDHTRLKNPMTEEGQIRLEKYRAAEAYIRKIIKKEEKDKDKIGGKNE
;
A
#
# COMPACT_ATOMS: atom_id res chain seq x y z
N MET A 1 20.43 -12.54 -17.58
CA MET A 1 21.28 -11.42 -17.13
C MET A 1 20.52 -10.46 -16.21
N GLU A 2 19.38 -9.89 -16.61
CA GLU A 2 18.59 -9.02 -15.70
C GLU A 2 17.94 -9.78 -14.53
N LYS A 3 17.29 -10.93 -14.78
CA LYS A 3 16.66 -11.73 -13.69
C LYS A 3 17.67 -12.23 -12.64
N GLU A 4 18.84 -12.71 -13.06
CA GLU A 4 19.89 -13.16 -12.13
C GLU A 4 20.40 -12.04 -11.22
N PHE A 5 20.48 -10.80 -11.74
CA PHE A 5 20.80 -9.64 -10.93
C PHE A 5 19.74 -9.41 -9.84
N PHE A 6 18.45 -9.42 -10.19
CA PHE A 6 17.37 -9.26 -9.20
C PHE A 6 17.37 -10.35 -8.13
N PHE A 7 17.64 -11.61 -8.50
CA PHE A 7 17.69 -12.72 -7.55
C PHE A 7 18.87 -12.62 -6.57
N SER A 8 19.96 -11.95 -6.96
CA SER A 8 21.10 -11.71 -6.06
C SER A 8 20.84 -10.62 -5.03
N LEU A 9 19.82 -9.77 -5.23
CA LEU A 9 19.46 -8.71 -4.30
C LEU A 9 18.61 -9.26 -3.14
N PRO A 10 18.80 -8.77 -1.90
CA PRO A 10 17.84 -8.96 -0.84
C PRO A 10 16.47 -8.35 -1.22
N PHE A 11 15.40 -8.81 -0.57
CA PHE A 11 14.04 -8.44 -0.99
C PHE A 11 13.77 -6.94 -0.97
N PHE A 12 14.30 -6.21 0.00
CA PHE A 12 14.12 -4.76 0.08
C PHE A 12 14.74 -4.05 -1.14
N GLU A 13 16.01 -4.32 -1.45
CA GLU A 13 16.70 -3.75 -2.60
C GLU A 13 16.07 -4.19 -3.92
N ARG A 14 15.61 -5.44 -4.00
CA ARG A 14 14.87 -5.98 -5.16
C ARG A 14 13.60 -5.16 -5.41
N ALA A 15 12.79 -4.95 -4.38
CA ALA A 15 11.55 -4.19 -4.46
C ALA A 15 11.79 -2.71 -4.77
N LEU A 16 12.77 -2.09 -4.12
CA LEU A 16 13.14 -0.69 -4.38
C LEU A 16 13.61 -0.49 -5.82
N THR A 17 14.44 -1.41 -6.32
CA THR A 17 14.93 -1.38 -7.71
C THR A 17 13.78 -1.51 -8.69
N LEU A 18 12.88 -2.47 -8.46
CA LEU A 18 11.72 -2.71 -9.31
C LEU A 18 10.78 -1.49 -9.35
N ALA A 19 10.44 -0.94 -8.20
CA ALA A 19 9.60 0.26 -8.08
C ALA A 19 10.25 1.47 -8.78
N THR A 20 11.56 1.66 -8.62
CA THR A 20 12.30 2.76 -9.25
C THR A 20 12.28 2.67 -10.77
N ILE A 21 12.47 1.47 -11.32
CA ILE A 21 12.47 1.23 -12.76
C ILE A 21 11.06 1.41 -13.32
N LYS A 22 10.05 0.81 -12.69
CA LYS A 22 8.69 0.78 -13.23
C LYS A 22 7.94 2.10 -13.12
N HIS A 23 8.22 2.89 -12.08
CA HIS A 23 7.69 4.26 -11.96
C HIS A 23 8.58 5.32 -12.63
N ALA A 24 9.61 4.93 -13.39
CA ALA A 24 10.49 5.88 -14.07
C ALA A 24 9.70 6.75 -15.07
N GLY A 25 9.82 8.07 -14.93
CA GLY A 25 9.10 9.03 -15.76
C GLY A 25 7.65 9.28 -15.36
N GLN A 26 7.08 8.49 -14.44
CA GLN A 26 5.75 8.76 -13.87
C GLN A 26 5.81 9.96 -12.93
N VAL A 27 4.76 10.79 -12.96
CA VAL A 27 4.59 11.94 -12.08
C VAL A 27 3.32 11.79 -11.26
N ASP A 28 3.36 12.27 -10.01
CA ASP A 28 2.20 12.36 -9.15
C ASP A 28 1.28 13.52 -9.56
N LYS A 29 0.13 13.65 -8.86
CA LYS A 29 -0.84 14.74 -9.07
C LYS A 29 -0.27 16.14 -8.80
N GLY A 30 0.85 16.24 -8.08
CA GLY A 30 1.62 17.47 -7.86
C GLY A 30 2.67 17.74 -8.94
N GLY A 31 2.88 16.81 -9.88
CA GLY A 31 3.92 16.87 -10.91
C GLY A 31 5.32 16.50 -10.40
N ARG A 32 5.43 15.85 -9.24
CA ARG A 32 6.71 15.34 -8.71
C ARG A 32 6.93 13.89 -9.16
N PRO A 33 8.18 13.40 -9.23
CA PRO A 33 8.43 12.00 -9.57
C PRO A 33 7.66 11.03 -8.66
N TYR A 34 6.94 10.08 -9.26
CA TYR A 34 6.03 9.19 -8.52
C TYR A 34 6.73 8.33 -7.48
N ILE A 35 7.98 7.91 -7.75
CA ILE A 35 8.80 7.16 -6.80
C ILE A 35 8.90 7.84 -5.42
N MET A 36 8.78 9.17 -5.35
CA MET A 36 8.78 9.89 -4.08
C MET A 36 7.54 9.59 -3.23
N HIS A 37 6.39 9.30 -3.83
CA HIS A 37 5.20 8.82 -3.12
C HIS A 37 5.47 7.45 -2.51
N VAL A 38 5.90 6.50 -3.34
CA VAL A 38 6.23 5.13 -2.91
C VAL A 38 7.22 5.12 -1.73
N ILE A 39 8.29 5.93 -1.79
CA ILE A 39 9.26 6.07 -0.69
C ILE A 39 8.62 6.61 0.58
N ARG A 40 7.73 7.61 0.50
CA ARG A 40 7.04 8.16 1.69
C ARG A 40 6.08 7.15 2.31
N VAL A 41 5.38 6.36 1.48
CA VAL A 41 4.50 5.30 1.96
C VAL A 41 5.31 4.25 2.71
N MET A 42 6.44 3.83 2.15
CA MET A 42 7.40 2.91 2.80
C MET A 42 7.95 3.48 4.12
N GLN A 43 8.27 4.77 4.17
CA GLN A 43 8.75 5.42 5.41
C GLN A 43 7.68 5.53 6.50
N GLY A 44 6.39 5.36 6.16
CA GLY A 44 5.29 5.42 7.12
C GLY A 44 4.98 4.09 7.81
N VAL A 45 5.70 3.02 7.49
CA VAL A 45 5.58 1.69 8.10
C VAL A 45 6.91 1.25 8.73
N GLU A 46 6.86 0.38 9.73
CA GLU A 46 8.04 0.01 10.54
C GLU A 46 8.59 -1.38 10.19
N ASP A 47 7.69 -2.35 9.96
CA ASP A 47 8.01 -3.75 9.66
C ASP A 47 8.66 -3.90 8.28
N ASP A 48 9.64 -4.80 8.15
CA ASP A 48 10.43 -4.89 6.93
C ASP A 48 9.63 -5.46 5.75
N ASP A 49 8.72 -6.40 5.99
CA ASP A 49 7.82 -6.88 4.93
C ASP A 49 6.80 -5.81 4.56
N GLU A 50 6.29 -5.04 5.53
CA GLU A 50 5.44 -3.88 5.25
C GLU A 50 6.15 -2.86 4.37
N LYS A 51 7.44 -2.59 4.61
CA LYS A 51 8.24 -1.71 3.75
C LYS A 51 8.36 -2.26 2.34
N ILE A 52 8.59 -3.57 2.19
CA ILE A 52 8.66 -4.21 0.87
C ILE A 52 7.31 -4.10 0.15
N ILE A 53 6.21 -4.43 0.83
CA ILE A 53 4.85 -4.30 0.30
C ILE A 53 4.57 -2.83 -0.09
N ALA A 54 4.96 -1.87 0.75
CA ALA A 54 4.80 -0.44 0.46
C ALA A 54 5.60 0.02 -0.76
N LEU A 55 6.79 -0.54 -1.01
CA LEU A 55 7.55 -0.25 -2.22
C LEU A 55 6.84 -0.77 -3.49
N LEU A 56 6.01 -1.80 -3.36
CA LEU A 56 5.37 -2.51 -4.48
C LEU A 56 3.87 -2.18 -4.64
N HIS A 57 3.27 -1.44 -3.71
CA HIS A 57 1.81 -1.37 -3.56
C HIS A 57 1.05 -0.86 -4.80
N ASP A 58 1.64 0.07 -5.55
CA ASP A 58 1.05 0.64 -6.77
C ASP A 58 1.65 0.05 -8.04
N LEU A 59 2.58 -0.89 -7.94
CA LEU A 59 3.30 -1.39 -9.09
C LEU A 59 2.35 -1.99 -10.14
N ILE A 60 1.35 -2.74 -9.69
CA ILE A 60 0.37 -3.40 -10.55
C ILE A 60 -0.75 -2.43 -10.96
N GLU A 61 -1.12 -1.46 -10.10
CA GLU A 61 -2.20 -0.50 -10.42
C GLU A 61 -1.77 0.57 -11.44
N ASP A 62 -0.52 1.03 -11.36
CA ASP A 62 -0.07 2.25 -12.04
C ASP A 62 0.93 2.01 -13.19
N THR A 63 1.31 0.75 -13.43
CA THR A 63 2.30 0.39 -14.45
C THR A 63 1.82 -0.76 -15.33
N ASP A 64 2.66 -1.21 -16.26
CA ASP A 64 2.39 -2.37 -17.11
C ASP A 64 2.65 -3.71 -16.40
N PHE A 65 3.03 -3.68 -15.12
CA PHE A 65 3.40 -4.84 -14.34
C PHE A 65 2.19 -5.64 -13.86
N THR A 66 2.27 -6.96 -13.88
CA THR A 66 1.18 -7.85 -13.48
C THR A 66 1.50 -8.62 -12.20
N LEU A 67 0.48 -9.22 -11.59
CA LEU A 67 0.68 -10.11 -10.44
C LEU A 67 1.50 -11.36 -10.82
N ASP A 68 1.37 -11.85 -12.04
CA ASP A 68 2.15 -13.00 -12.51
C ASP A 68 3.61 -12.61 -12.71
N ASP A 69 3.89 -11.40 -13.22
CA ASP A 69 5.27 -10.88 -13.25
C ASP A 69 5.85 -10.80 -11.85
N LEU A 70 5.08 -10.32 -10.84
CA LEU A 70 5.55 -10.22 -9.46
C LEU A 70 5.97 -11.57 -8.87
N LYS A 71 5.22 -12.64 -9.17
CA LYS A 71 5.54 -13.99 -8.70
C LYS A 71 6.88 -14.49 -9.24
N GLU A 72 7.31 -14.02 -10.41
CA GLU A 72 8.63 -14.37 -10.97
C GLU A 72 9.80 -13.81 -10.15
N TYR A 73 9.57 -12.84 -9.27
CA TYR A 73 10.59 -12.23 -8.42
C TYR A 73 10.76 -12.96 -7.08
N GLU A 74 10.11 -14.11 -6.85
CA GLU A 74 10.32 -14.99 -5.69
C GLU A 74 10.31 -14.27 -4.32
N PHE A 75 9.44 -13.28 -4.17
CA PHE A 75 9.14 -12.72 -2.85
C PHE A 75 8.41 -13.76 -1.99
N LEU A 76 8.41 -13.56 -0.67
CA LEU A 76 7.60 -14.39 0.23
C LEU A 76 6.11 -14.28 -0.12
N ASP A 77 5.36 -15.38 0.05
CA ASP A 77 3.92 -15.42 -0.22
C ASP A 77 3.17 -14.30 0.52
N GLU A 78 3.57 -13.99 1.76
CA GLU A 78 2.94 -12.92 2.55
C GLU A 78 3.12 -11.51 1.95
N ILE A 79 4.22 -11.27 1.24
CA ILE A 79 4.49 -10.02 0.52
C ILE A 79 3.62 -9.98 -0.74
N ILE A 80 3.59 -11.07 -1.51
CA ILE A 80 2.79 -11.18 -2.73
C ILE A 80 1.29 -11.00 -2.40
N ASP A 81 0.80 -11.67 -1.35
CA ASP A 81 -0.56 -11.53 -0.85
C ASP A 81 -0.86 -10.10 -0.42
N GLY A 82 0.08 -9.45 0.28
CA GLY A 82 -0.03 -8.05 0.68
C GLY A 82 -0.19 -7.10 -0.50
N VAL A 83 0.66 -7.25 -1.53
CA VAL A 83 0.59 -6.45 -2.76
C VAL A 83 -0.68 -6.74 -3.56
N SER A 84 -1.08 -8.01 -3.66
CA SER A 84 -2.32 -8.39 -4.34
C SER A 84 -3.55 -7.80 -3.65
N LEU A 85 -3.59 -7.74 -2.32
CA LEU A 85 -4.68 -7.13 -1.56
C LEU A 85 -4.70 -5.60 -1.68
N LEU A 86 -3.56 -4.98 -1.95
CA LEU A 86 -3.45 -3.55 -2.20
C LEU A 86 -3.80 -3.18 -3.65
N THR A 87 -3.74 -4.13 -4.58
CA THR A 87 -4.16 -3.95 -5.97
C THR A 87 -5.68 -4.02 -6.10
N ARG A 88 -6.30 -2.89 -6.40
CA ARG A 88 -7.73 -2.72 -6.53
C ARG A 88 -8.22 -3.19 -7.89
N ASP A 89 -9.13 -4.14 -7.87
CA ASP A 89 -9.99 -4.45 -9.01
C ASP A 89 -10.94 -3.25 -9.28
N PRO A 90 -10.86 -2.61 -10.47
CA PRO A 90 -11.72 -1.47 -10.81
C PRO A 90 -13.20 -1.84 -10.92
N GLU A 91 -13.54 -3.12 -11.13
CA GLU A 91 -14.92 -3.62 -11.17
C GLU A 91 -15.47 -3.84 -9.76
N ALA A 92 -14.59 -4.02 -8.77
CA ALA A 92 -14.98 -4.18 -7.38
C ALA A 92 -15.35 -2.84 -6.73
N GLY A 93 -16.38 -2.87 -5.88
CA GLY A 93 -16.75 -1.72 -5.07
C GLY A 93 -15.61 -1.31 -4.13
N TYR A 94 -15.27 -0.01 -4.10
CA TYR A 94 -14.13 0.49 -3.31
C TYR A 94 -14.19 0.09 -1.82
N MET A 95 -15.38 0.16 -1.20
CA MET A 95 -15.52 -0.27 0.19
C MET A 95 -15.31 -1.77 0.36
N LYS A 96 -15.72 -2.60 -0.60
CA LYS A 96 -15.48 -4.04 -0.56
C LYS A 96 -13.98 -4.36 -0.62
N TYR A 97 -13.25 -3.62 -1.45
CA TYR A 97 -11.78 -3.67 -1.48
C TYR A 97 -11.17 -3.32 -0.11
N ILE A 98 -11.60 -2.21 0.51
CA ILE A 98 -11.15 -1.83 1.87
C ILE A 98 -11.50 -2.89 2.92
N GLU A 99 -12.70 -3.46 2.88
CA GLU A 99 -13.11 -4.53 3.79
C GLU A 99 -12.22 -5.77 3.68
N ASN A 100 -11.93 -6.19 2.45
CA ASN A 100 -11.12 -7.36 2.18
C ASN A 100 -9.68 -7.16 2.69
N LEU A 101 -9.02 -6.04 2.31
CA LEU A 101 -7.64 -5.77 2.72
C LEU A 101 -7.50 -5.55 4.23
N SER A 102 -8.53 -5.04 4.91
CA SER A 102 -8.49 -4.72 6.35
C SER A 102 -8.23 -5.92 7.26
N ASN A 103 -8.47 -7.14 6.78
CA ASN A 103 -8.21 -8.37 7.52
C ASN A 103 -6.73 -8.80 7.48
N ASN A 104 -5.94 -8.25 6.55
CA ASN A 104 -4.49 -8.47 6.50
C ASN A 104 -3.77 -7.30 7.18
N LYS A 105 -2.99 -7.61 8.22
CA LYS A 105 -2.31 -6.58 9.05
C LYS A 105 -1.28 -5.78 8.27
N LYS A 106 -0.45 -6.43 7.45
CA LYS A 106 0.59 -5.76 6.69
C LYS A 106 -0.04 -4.87 5.61
N ALA A 107 -0.99 -5.42 4.84
CA ALA A 107 -1.69 -4.68 3.79
C ALA A 107 -2.45 -3.46 4.34
N ARG A 108 -3.16 -3.58 5.46
CA ARG A 108 -3.90 -2.43 6.03
C ARG A 108 -2.97 -1.36 6.61
N ASN A 109 -1.82 -1.74 7.16
CA ASN A 109 -0.83 -0.78 7.67
C ASN A 109 -0.22 0.04 6.52
N VAL A 110 0.16 -0.63 5.43
CA VAL A 110 0.58 0.03 4.19
C VAL A 110 -0.52 0.92 3.65
N LYS A 111 -1.78 0.45 3.63
CA LYS A 111 -2.91 1.27 3.16
C LYS A 111 -3.14 2.52 4.01
N LEU A 112 -2.94 2.45 5.32
CA LEU A 112 -3.01 3.62 6.20
C LEU A 112 -1.91 4.64 5.89
N SER A 113 -0.70 4.18 5.59
CA SER A 113 0.40 5.06 5.17
C SER A 113 0.12 5.71 3.82
N ASP A 114 -0.36 4.93 2.84
CA ASP A 114 -0.81 5.42 1.53
C ASP A 114 -1.90 6.50 1.69
N LEU A 115 -2.97 6.22 2.44
CA LEU A 115 -4.05 7.18 2.69
C LEU A 115 -3.52 8.46 3.34
N LYS A 116 -2.63 8.35 4.33
CA LYS A 116 -2.01 9.50 5.01
C LYS A 116 -1.23 10.37 4.02
N ASP A 117 -0.42 9.76 3.16
CA ASP A 117 0.31 10.47 2.11
C ASP A 117 -0.69 11.14 1.16
N ASN A 118 -1.66 10.39 0.62
CA ASN A 118 -2.67 10.87 -0.32
C ASN A 118 -3.57 12.00 0.20
N GLN A 119 -3.72 12.14 1.52
CA GLN A 119 -4.48 13.20 2.16
C GLN A 119 -3.66 14.48 2.44
N ASP A 120 -2.34 14.47 2.22
CA ASP A 120 -1.49 15.66 2.42
C ASP A 120 -1.75 16.73 1.34
N HIS A 121 -2.57 17.71 1.73
CA HIS A 121 -2.99 18.84 0.90
C HIS A 121 -1.84 19.75 0.44
N THR A 122 -0.70 19.77 1.13
CA THR A 122 0.44 20.63 0.76
C THR A 122 1.09 20.23 -0.57
N ARG A 123 0.74 19.05 -1.08
CA ARG A 123 1.32 18.47 -2.31
C ARG A 123 0.36 18.50 -3.50
N LEU A 124 -0.94 18.69 -3.26
CA LEU A 124 -1.94 18.73 -4.32
C LEU A 124 -1.95 20.11 -4.96
N LYS A 125 -1.86 20.17 -6.31
CA LYS A 125 -1.97 21.44 -7.04
C LYS A 125 -3.34 22.09 -6.86
N ASN A 126 -4.41 21.28 -6.81
CA ASN A 126 -5.80 21.75 -6.72
C ASN A 126 -6.66 20.86 -5.78
N PRO A 127 -6.42 20.87 -4.45
CA PRO A 127 -7.15 20.01 -3.51
C PRO A 127 -8.63 20.39 -3.31
N MET A 128 -9.03 21.59 -3.72
CA MET A 128 -10.34 22.20 -3.44
C MET A 128 -11.38 21.98 -4.55
N THR A 129 -11.07 21.18 -5.58
CA THR A 129 -12.08 20.80 -6.58
C THR A 129 -13.10 19.84 -5.97
N GLU A 130 -14.32 19.81 -6.53
CA GLU A 130 -15.37 18.87 -6.12
C GLU A 130 -14.89 17.41 -6.16
N GLU A 131 -14.20 17.02 -7.23
CA GLU A 131 -13.56 15.69 -7.33
C GLU A 131 -12.51 15.45 -6.24
N GLY A 132 -11.75 16.48 -5.87
CA GLY A 132 -10.78 16.44 -4.79
C GLY A 132 -11.45 16.20 -3.42
N GLN A 133 -12.57 16.88 -3.17
CA GLN A 133 -13.36 16.72 -1.95
C GLN A 133 -14.00 15.32 -1.88
N ILE A 134 -14.64 14.84 -2.95
CA ILE A 134 -15.22 13.48 -3.03
C ILE A 134 -14.14 12.42 -2.76
N ARG A 135 -12.95 12.58 -3.38
CA ARG A 135 -11.82 11.67 -3.15
C ARG A 135 -11.33 11.70 -1.70
N LEU A 136 -11.25 12.88 -1.09
CA LEU A 136 -10.84 13.03 0.30
C LEU A 136 -11.83 12.38 1.27
N GLU A 137 -13.13 12.56 1.06
CA GLU A 137 -14.18 11.91 1.84
C GLU A 137 -14.07 10.39 1.73
N LYS A 138 -13.86 9.87 0.51
CA LYS A 138 -13.61 8.44 0.26
C LYS A 138 -12.40 7.93 1.04
N TYR A 139 -11.30 8.67 1.05
CA TYR A 139 -10.08 8.30 1.80
C TYR A 139 -10.30 8.31 3.32
N ARG A 140 -11.01 9.32 3.84
CA ARG A 140 -11.37 9.40 5.27
C ARG A 140 -12.28 8.24 5.69
N ALA A 141 -13.24 7.86 4.85
CA ALA A 141 -14.12 6.73 5.12
C ALA A 141 -13.33 5.40 5.19
N ALA A 142 -12.38 5.19 4.27
CA ALA A 142 -11.50 4.02 4.29
C ALA A 142 -10.62 3.97 5.55
N GLU A 143 -9.97 5.08 5.89
CA GLU A 143 -9.14 5.19 7.08
C GLU A 143 -9.95 4.90 8.36
N ALA A 144 -11.14 5.49 8.48
CA ALA A 144 -12.03 5.28 9.61
C ALA A 144 -12.45 3.81 9.75
N TYR A 145 -12.73 3.14 8.62
CA TYR A 145 -13.05 1.72 8.61
C TYR A 145 -11.88 0.87 9.12
N ILE A 146 -10.68 1.05 8.56
CA ILE A 146 -9.48 0.27 8.95
C ILE A 146 -9.19 0.47 10.45
N ARG A 147 -9.24 1.72 10.93
CA ARG A 147 -9.02 2.04 12.35
C ARG A 147 -10.07 1.40 13.26
N LYS A 148 -11.31 1.26 12.81
CA LYS A 148 -12.36 0.56 13.56
C LYS A 148 -12.05 -0.94 13.69
N ILE A 149 -11.53 -1.59 12.65
CA ILE A 149 -11.10 -3.00 12.69
C ILE A 149 -9.95 -3.19 13.68
N ILE A 150 -8.91 -2.34 13.61
CA ILE A 150 -7.78 -2.38 14.54
C ILE A 150 -8.25 -2.27 16.01
N LYS A 151 -9.08 -1.27 16.32
CA LYS A 151 -9.65 -1.07 17.66
C LYS A 151 -10.49 -2.26 18.15
N LYS A 152 -11.15 -2.97 17.24
CA LYS A 152 -11.93 -4.16 17.58
C LYS A 152 -11.00 -5.31 17.96
N GLU A 153 -9.95 -5.55 17.17
CA GLU A 153 -8.96 -6.59 17.45
C GLU A 153 -8.22 -6.36 18.77
N GLU A 154 -7.86 -5.12 19.08
CA GLU A 154 -7.23 -4.75 20.37
C GLU A 154 -8.14 -5.10 21.55
N LYS A 155 -9.41 -4.70 21.50
CA LYS A 155 -10.40 -5.02 22.54
C LYS A 155 -10.63 -6.51 22.71
N ASP A 156 -10.62 -7.26 21.62
CA ASP A 156 -10.83 -8.71 21.65
C ASP A 156 -9.62 -9.44 22.26
N LYS A 157 -8.39 -8.92 22.06
CA LYS A 157 -7.19 -9.41 22.76
C LYS A 157 -7.23 -9.14 24.26
N ASP A 158 -7.65 -7.94 24.67
CA ASP A 158 -7.73 -7.57 26.09
C ASP A 158 -8.72 -8.46 26.86
N LYS A 159 -9.84 -8.84 26.23
CA LYS A 159 -10.84 -9.76 26.82
C LYS A 159 -10.35 -11.19 26.98
N ILE A 160 -9.43 -11.64 26.13
CA ILE A 160 -8.82 -12.97 26.20
C ILE A 160 -7.69 -12.98 27.25
N GLY A 161 -6.94 -11.88 27.37
CA GLY A 161 -5.88 -11.71 28.37
C GLY A 161 -6.39 -11.58 29.81
N GLY A 162 -7.56 -10.97 30.03
CA GLY A 162 -8.15 -10.76 31.37
C GLY A 162 -8.90 -11.95 31.98
N LYS A 163 -8.79 -13.16 31.42
CA LYS A 163 -9.44 -14.38 31.98
C LYS A 163 -8.47 -15.33 32.71
N ASN A 164 -7.21 -14.95 32.87
CA ASN A 164 -6.18 -15.77 33.53
C ASN A 164 -5.65 -15.16 34.84
N GLU A 165 -6.41 -14.28 35.49
CA GLU A 165 -6.13 -13.78 36.85
C GLU A 165 -7.22 -14.20 37.85
#